data_AF-A0AAV0TFV0-F1
#
_entry.id   AF-A0AAV0TFV0-F1
#
_cell.length_a   1.000
_cell.length_b   1.000
_cell.length_c   1.000
_cell.angle_alpha   90.00
_cell.angle_beta   90.00
_cell.angle_gamma   90.00
#
_symmetry.space_group_name_H-M   'P 1'
#
loop_
_entity.id
_entity.type
_entity.pdbx_description
1 polymer ?
#
loop_
_entity_poly.entity_id
_entity_poly.type
_entity_poly.pdbx_seq_one_letter_code
_entity_poly.pdbx_strand_id
1 'polypeptide(L)'
;MMQMIVKRSVSTARVNACRTLSNAAATAGSGKDRLVLFDTTLRDGEQSPGATLNLKEKLEIARNLSVLGVDVCEAGFPVSSPGDFEAVSTIAKEIGPLTANRATGEPMVICGLARAMEKDVQRCYDAVKHAPKHRIHTFLATSDIHLKYKLKISRDECIRRAVDAVKFAKSLTSDVQFSTEDAGRSDPDFLCEVLAEVIKAGATTLNIPDTVGYTVPGEYGSLFRYLIDNTEGSDKAVFSTHCHNDLGLATANTLAAVQGGARQAEVTINGIGERAGNTALEELVMALKTRPQHFPVYTSADSTQITRCSRMVSHYTGMSIQPNKAIVGANAFAHESGIHQDGVLKHQATYEIMLPESVGLSENKMVLGKHSGRHAYSKRLQQLGYTSLTPEELDYYVEKFKILADEKKTVTDADMEAIVSDELFKPEAFWTLQSVHVTAGNLVKPTATVTLAYKDGQEVSEAAMGSGPIDAIYVAIKRATGMDRIKLNDFSVDSVTDGTYALGEVTVRVQEEKEEEEKTEDEKHVNAQTGVTRDRQFVGHGANTDILVASATAYVNAVNRMMASQARAVADARVDA
;
A
#
# COMPACT_ATOMS: atom_id res chain seq x y z
N MET A 1 -58.84 -8.51 -56.76
CA MET A 1 -58.47 -7.87 -58.03
C MET A 1 -57.77 -6.55 -57.72
N MET A 2 -56.53 -6.42 -58.17
CA MET A 2 -55.72 -5.20 -58.36
C MET A 2 -55.26 -4.28 -57.19
N GLN A 3 -53.93 -4.27 -57.09
CA GLN A 3 -52.93 -3.34 -56.54
C GLN A 3 -53.25 -1.83 -56.51
N MET A 4 -52.72 -1.11 -55.51
CA MET A 4 -51.60 -0.14 -55.68
C MET A 4 -51.16 0.49 -54.34
N ILE A 5 -49.94 0.15 -53.88
CA ILE A 5 -48.72 0.99 -53.72
C ILE A 5 -48.88 2.27 -52.87
N VAL A 6 -48.26 2.28 -51.68
CA VAL A 6 -47.52 3.45 -51.16
C VAL A 6 -46.21 2.97 -50.51
N LYS A 7 -45.10 3.53 -51.00
CA LYS A 7 -43.72 3.34 -50.52
C LYS A 7 -43.58 3.71 -49.04
N ARG A 8 -42.88 2.88 -48.25
CA ARG A 8 -42.18 3.33 -47.03
C ARG A 8 -40.70 2.99 -47.12
N SER A 9 -39.89 4.03 -47.07
CA SER A 9 -38.44 4.00 -46.96
C SER A 9 -38.02 3.33 -45.65
N VAL A 10 -37.03 2.45 -45.77
CA VAL A 10 -36.28 1.86 -44.66
C VAL A 10 -35.56 2.99 -43.92
N SER A 11 -35.86 3.15 -42.63
CA SER A 11 -35.09 3.97 -41.70
C SER A 11 -34.61 3.06 -40.58
N THR A 12 -33.28 2.94 -40.50
CA THR A 12 -32.49 2.26 -39.49
C THR A 12 -32.78 2.81 -38.09
N ALA A 13 -33.44 2.00 -37.26
CA ALA A 13 -33.54 2.24 -35.83
C ALA A 13 -33.49 0.91 -35.08
N ARG A 14 -32.28 0.38 -34.84
CA ARG A 14 -32.03 -0.68 -33.85
C ARG A 14 -30.54 -0.89 -33.53
N VAL A 15 -29.78 0.17 -33.31
CA VAL A 15 -28.52 0.12 -32.54
C VAL A 15 -28.35 1.51 -31.93
N ASN A 16 -28.24 1.59 -30.59
CA ASN A 16 -27.87 2.74 -29.74
C ASN A 16 -28.81 2.98 -28.55
N ALA A 17 -29.05 1.95 -27.76
CA ALA A 17 -29.54 2.09 -26.38
C ALA A 17 -28.67 1.26 -25.44
N CYS A 18 -27.35 1.46 -25.50
CA CYS A 18 -26.39 0.96 -24.51
C CYS A 18 -25.07 1.70 -24.69
N ARG A 19 -25.07 3.00 -24.43
CA ARG A 19 -23.85 3.78 -24.21
C ARG A 19 -24.23 5.00 -23.37
N THR A 20 -23.34 5.33 -22.44
CA THR A 20 -23.35 6.48 -21.53
C THR A 20 -24.39 6.48 -20.41
N LEU A 21 -24.20 5.58 -19.43
CA LEU A 21 -24.28 6.01 -18.03
C LEU A 21 -23.01 6.82 -17.76
N SER A 22 -23.11 8.12 -17.95
CA SER A 22 -22.03 9.08 -17.70
C SER A 22 -21.77 9.19 -16.20
N ASN A 23 -20.63 8.66 -15.77
CA ASN A 23 -20.07 8.69 -14.41
C ASN A 23 -19.62 10.09 -13.91
N ALA A 24 -20.18 11.18 -14.42
CA ALA A 24 -19.78 12.54 -14.03
C ALA A 24 -20.94 13.46 -13.64
N ALA A 25 -22.20 13.03 -13.82
CA ALA A 25 -23.36 13.91 -13.60
C ALA A 25 -24.11 13.66 -12.27
N ALA A 26 -23.75 12.62 -11.51
CA ALA A 26 -24.44 12.28 -10.26
C ALA A 26 -23.82 12.90 -8.99
N THR A 27 -22.65 13.55 -9.09
CA THR A 27 -21.80 13.85 -7.92
C THR A 27 -21.87 15.29 -7.39
N ALA A 28 -22.57 16.21 -8.07
CA ALA A 28 -22.67 17.60 -7.62
C ALA A 28 -24.08 18.02 -7.12
N GLY A 29 -25.04 17.09 -7.00
CA GLY A 29 -26.44 17.42 -6.75
C GLY A 29 -27.14 16.68 -5.59
N SER A 30 -26.44 15.92 -4.75
CA SER A 30 -27.08 15.02 -3.78
C SER A 30 -27.19 15.54 -2.34
N GLY A 31 -26.67 16.72 -2.02
CA GLY A 31 -26.67 17.26 -0.65
C GLY A 31 -25.84 16.44 0.36
N LYS A 32 -25.02 15.49 -0.11
CA LYS A 32 -24.13 14.67 0.72
C LYS A 32 -22.77 15.31 0.88
N ASP A 33 -22.18 15.12 2.05
CA ASP A 33 -20.81 15.56 2.32
C ASP A 33 -19.80 14.64 1.61
N ARG A 34 -18.64 15.18 1.28
CA ARG A 34 -17.52 14.39 0.78
C ARG A 34 -16.79 13.75 1.97
N LEU A 35 -16.54 12.45 1.93
CA LEU A 35 -15.65 11.78 2.87
C LEU A 35 -14.20 12.02 2.45
N VAL A 36 -13.40 12.60 3.35
CA VAL A 36 -11.96 12.76 3.16
C VAL A 36 -11.29 11.39 3.32
N LEU A 37 -10.64 10.91 2.26
CA LEU A 37 -9.85 9.67 2.32
C LEU A 37 -8.41 10.00 2.74
N PHE A 38 -8.03 9.51 3.92
CA PHE A 38 -6.69 9.62 4.45
C PHE A 38 -6.01 8.25 4.31
N ASP A 39 -4.99 8.15 3.48
CA ASP A 39 -4.21 6.92 3.33
C ASP A 39 -2.96 6.96 4.21
N THR A 40 -2.73 5.90 4.98
CA THR A 40 -1.54 5.69 5.82
C THR A 40 -0.76 4.43 5.42
N THR A 41 -0.84 4.03 4.15
CA THR A 41 -0.09 2.87 3.62
C THR A 41 1.43 3.07 3.79
N LEU A 42 1.92 4.30 3.59
CA LEU A 42 3.34 4.67 3.68
C LEU A 42 3.85 4.91 5.11
N ARG A 43 2.99 4.80 6.13
CA ARG A 43 3.38 4.94 7.54
C ARG A 43 2.90 3.75 8.35
N ASP A 44 1.59 3.64 8.62
CA ASP A 44 1.04 2.51 9.39
C ASP A 44 1.17 1.20 8.62
N GLY A 45 0.89 1.24 7.31
CA GLY A 45 1.03 0.07 6.45
C GLY A 45 2.45 -0.51 6.44
N GLU A 46 3.46 0.34 6.32
CA GLU A 46 4.88 -0.05 6.37
C GLU A 46 5.31 -0.63 7.73
N GLN A 47 4.61 -0.31 8.82
CA GLN A 47 4.88 -0.91 10.14
C GLN A 47 4.46 -2.39 10.21
N SER A 48 3.79 -2.92 9.18
CA SER A 48 3.58 -4.36 9.03
C SER A 48 4.93 -5.07 9.02
N PRO A 49 5.11 -6.16 9.80
CA PRO A 49 6.37 -6.88 9.86
C PRO A 49 6.82 -7.28 8.46
N GLY A 50 7.89 -6.62 8.02
CA GLY A 50 8.48 -6.95 6.75
C GLY A 50 8.00 -6.19 5.51
N ALA A 51 7.12 -5.21 5.66
CA ALA A 51 6.66 -4.36 4.57
C ALA A 51 7.60 -3.16 4.28
N THR A 52 8.90 -3.26 4.59
CA THR A 52 9.86 -2.15 4.50
C THR A 52 9.97 -1.61 3.07
N LEU A 53 9.70 -0.32 2.88
CA LEU A 53 9.72 0.34 1.57
C LEU A 53 10.96 1.23 1.43
N ASN A 54 11.57 1.22 0.25
CA ASN A 54 12.60 2.18 -0.11
C ASN A 54 12.00 3.48 -0.68
N LEU A 55 12.83 4.53 -0.81
CA LEU A 55 12.40 5.85 -1.30
C LEU A 55 11.64 5.80 -2.63
N LYS A 56 12.13 5.01 -3.59
CA LYS A 56 11.53 4.91 -4.94
C LYS A 56 10.16 4.23 -4.87
N GLU A 57 10.04 3.15 -4.10
CA GLU A 57 8.77 2.46 -3.86
C GLU A 57 7.75 3.39 -3.18
N LYS A 58 8.16 4.16 -2.15
CA LYS A 58 7.31 5.14 -1.48
C LYS A 58 6.81 6.22 -2.45
N LEU A 59 7.67 6.74 -3.32
CA LEU A 59 7.30 7.74 -4.34
C LEU A 59 6.27 7.21 -5.34
N GLU A 60 6.42 5.96 -5.77
CA GLU A 60 5.50 5.34 -6.72
C GLU A 60 4.13 5.05 -6.11
N ILE A 61 4.10 4.52 -4.88
CA ILE A 61 2.85 4.35 -4.13
C ILE A 61 2.19 5.72 -3.96
N ALA A 62 2.91 6.74 -3.47
CA ALA A 62 2.36 8.09 -3.29
C ALA A 62 1.77 8.68 -4.59
N ARG A 63 2.45 8.47 -5.73
CA ARG A 63 1.95 8.88 -7.05
C ARG A 63 0.65 8.18 -7.41
N ASN A 64 0.56 6.88 -7.14
CA ASN A 64 -0.64 6.08 -7.42
C ASN A 64 -1.80 6.43 -6.49
N LEU A 65 -1.54 6.70 -5.21
CA LEU A 65 -2.55 7.23 -4.28
C LEU A 65 -3.09 8.58 -4.76
N SER A 66 -2.21 9.44 -5.29
CA SER A 66 -2.61 10.72 -5.89
C SER A 66 -3.54 10.52 -7.10
N VAL A 67 -3.20 9.60 -8.02
CA VAL A 67 -4.03 9.27 -9.20
C VAL A 67 -5.35 8.60 -8.81
N LEU A 68 -5.34 7.71 -7.82
CA LEU A 68 -6.55 7.09 -7.25
C LEU A 68 -7.50 8.12 -6.64
N GLY A 69 -7.00 9.31 -6.30
CA GLY A 69 -7.79 10.41 -5.76
C GLY A 69 -7.90 10.41 -4.24
N VAL A 70 -6.90 9.85 -3.54
CA VAL A 70 -6.74 10.00 -2.08
C VAL A 70 -6.59 11.47 -1.71
N ASP A 71 -7.20 11.92 -0.62
CA ASP A 71 -7.18 13.32 -0.21
C ASP A 71 -5.97 13.68 0.62
N VAL A 72 -5.61 12.82 1.57
CA VAL A 72 -4.48 13.00 2.48
C VAL A 72 -3.61 11.75 2.43
N CYS A 73 -2.30 11.92 2.25
CA CYS A 73 -1.33 10.84 2.28
C CYS A 73 -0.40 11.04 3.47
N GLU A 74 -0.49 10.17 4.47
CA GLU A 74 0.49 10.11 5.55
C GLU A 74 1.74 9.39 5.05
N ALA A 75 2.74 10.19 4.66
CA ALA A 75 3.89 9.74 3.89
C ALA A 75 4.99 9.07 4.74
N GLY A 76 4.85 9.06 6.06
CA GLY A 76 5.83 8.46 6.97
C GLY A 76 5.87 9.12 8.35
N PHE A 77 6.88 8.75 9.14
CA PHE A 77 7.14 9.30 10.47
C PHE A 77 8.51 10.00 10.50
N PRO A 78 8.62 11.29 10.11
CA PRO A 78 9.90 11.95 9.79
C PRO A 78 10.99 11.96 10.89
N VAL A 79 10.62 11.76 12.15
CA VAL A 79 11.59 11.72 13.27
C VAL A 79 12.16 10.33 13.49
N SER A 80 11.58 9.28 12.89
CA SER A 80 11.98 7.89 13.09
C SER A 80 13.41 7.64 12.60
N SER A 81 13.78 8.22 11.46
CA SER A 81 15.08 8.07 10.83
C SER A 81 15.35 9.17 9.79
N PRO A 82 16.62 9.40 9.39
CA PRO A 82 16.95 10.27 8.26
C PRO A 82 16.27 9.84 6.95
N GLY A 83 16.16 8.54 6.70
CA GLY A 83 15.52 7.99 5.50
C GLY A 83 14.03 8.29 5.43
N ASP A 84 13.30 8.21 6.54
CA ASP A 84 11.88 8.59 6.59
C ASP A 84 11.70 10.10 6.38
N PHE A 85 12.57 10.93 6.94
CA PHE A 85 12.55 12.37 6.69
C PHE A 85 12.76 12.68 5.20
N GLU A 86 13.76 12.06 4.57
CA GLU A 86 14.07 12.25 3.16
C GLU A 86 12.90 11.80 2.28
N ALA A 87 12.29 10.65 2.60
CA ALA A 87 11.13 10.14 1.88
C ALA A 87 9.94 11.10 1.94
N VAL A 88 9.57 11.56 3.13
CA VAL A 88 8.46 12.51 3.30
C VAL A 88 8.77 13.84 2.60
N SER A 89 10.00 14.36 2.72
CA SER A 89 10.41 15.60 2.06
C SER A 89 10.38 15.49 0.53
N THR A 90 10.80 14.36 -0.02
CA THR A 90 10.83 14.13 -1.46
C THR A 90 9.41 13.95 -2.01
N ILE A 91 8.55 13.18 -1.33
CA ILE A 91 7.12 13.06 -1.67
C ILE A 91 6.44 14.43 -1.61
N ALA A 92 6.73 15.24 -0.59
CA ALA A 92 6.19 16.59 -0.47
C ALA A 92 6.56 17.49 -1.65
N LYS A 93 7.81 17.39 -2.15
CA LYS A 93 8.31 18.17 -3.30
C LYS A 93 7.77 17.68 -4.64
N GLU A 94 7.79 16.37 -4.88
CA GLU A 94 7.54 15.80 -6.21
C GLU A 94 6.08 15.42 -6.44
N ILE A 95 5.40 14.90 -5.41
CA ILE A 95 4.05 14.36 -5.52
C ILE A 95 3.02 15.36 -4.98
N GLY A 96 3.35 16.07 -3.90
CA GLY A 96 2.48 17.08 -3.29
C GLY A 96 1.87 18.10 -4.27
N PRO A 97 2.61 18.63 -5.26
CA PRO A 97 2.06 19.57 -6.24
C PRO A 97 1.17 18.96 -7.32
N LEU A 98 1.07 17.63 -7.43
CA LEU A 98 0.36 16.99 -8.53
C LEU A 98 -1.16 17.13 -8.40
N THR A 99 -1.79 17.57 -9.50
CA THR A 99 -3.26 17.68 -9.63
C THR A 99 -3.81 16.88 -10.81
N ALA A 100 -2.94 16.34 -11.66
CA ALA A 100 -3.33 15.61 -12.86
C ALA A 100 -4.17 14.37 -12.52
N ASN A 101 -5.24 14.16 -13.28
CA ASN A 101 -6.17 13.04 -13.15
C ASN A 101 -6.93 12.94 -11.81
N ARG A 102 -6.88 14.00 -10.97
CA ARG A 102 -7.67 14.06 -9.74
C ARG A 102 -9.02 14.71 -9.99
N ALA A 103 -10.09 14.01 -9.62
CA ALA A 103 -11.47 14.49 -9.79
C ALA A 103 -11.74 15.81 -9.04
N THR A 104 -11.02 16.07 -7.95
CA THR A 104 -11.14 17.29 -7.16
C THR A 104 -10.46 18.50 -7.79
N GLY A 105 -9.50 18.30 -8.70
CA GLY A 105 -8.62 19.35 -9.23
C GLY A 105 -7.61 19.92 -8.21
N GLU A 106 -7.62 19.40 -6.98
CA GLU A 106 -6.83 19.90 -5.86
C GLU A 106 -5.64 18.99 -5.56
N PRO A 107 -4.49 19.52 -5.12
CA PRO A 107 -3.34 18.70 -4.74
C PRO A 107 -3.67 17.82 -3.52
N MET A 108 -3.03 16.66 -3.47
CA MET A 108 -3.09 15.76 -2.31
C MET A 108 -2.38 16.41 -1.11
N VAL A 109 -2.99 16.34 0.07
CA VAL A 109 -2.36 16.84 1.29
C VAL A 109 -1.28 15.85 1.72
N ILE A 110 -0.04 16.32 1.89
CA ILE A 110 1.04 15.49 2.40
C ILE A 110 1.12 15.62 3.92
N CYS A 111 0.93 14.51 4.61
CA CYS A 111 0.89 14.44 6.07
C CYS A 111 2.11 13.68 6.61
N GLY A 112 2.63 14.13 7.75
CA GLY A 112 3.63 13.41 8.53
C GLY A 112 3.16 13.23 9.97
N LEU A 113 3.51 12.08 10.56
CA LEU A 113 3.24 11.79 11.97
C LEU A 113 4.31 12.42 12.87
N ALA A 114 3.90 12.91 14.05
CA ALA A 114 4.80 13.44 15.08
C ALA A 114 4.28 13.04 16.47
N ARG A 115 5.17 12.60 17.39
CA ARG A 115 4.80 12.54 18.82
C ARG A 115 4.48 13.96 19.32
N ALA A 116 3.71 14.06 20.40
CA ALA A 116 3.40 15.32 21.08
C ALA A 116 4.64 15.91 21.80
N MET A 117 5.65 16.27 21.02
CA MET A 117 6.94 16.82 21.43
C MET A 117 7.38 17.87 20.40
N GLU A 118 7.89 19.01 20.88
CA GLU A 118 8.28 20.14 20.02
C GLU A 118 9.28 19.74 18.92
N LYS A 119 10.32 18.99 19.28
CA LYS A 119 11.34 18.49 18.33
C LYS A 119 10.73 17.66 17.20
N ASP A 120 9.78 16.80 17.52
CA ASP A 120 9.15 15.90 16.56
C ASP A 120 8.19 16.65 15.64
N VAL A 121 7.41 17.58 16.20
CA VAL A 121 6.51 18.45 15.45
C VAL A 121 7.30 19.34 14.49
N GLN A 122 8.42 19.93 14.94
CA GLN A 122 9.30 20.73 14.09
C GLN A 122 9.90 19.88 12.97
N ARG A 123 10.41 18.69 13.29
CA ARG A 123 10.98 17.76 12.29
C ARG A 123 9.93 17.33 11.26
N CYS A 124 8.69 17.09 11.69
CA CYS A 124 7.58 16.79 10.81
C CYS A 124 7.29 17.95 9.86
N TYR A 125 7.16 19.18 10.37
CA TYR A 125 6.96 20.37 9.56
C TYR A 125 8.07 20.54 8.53
N ASP A 126 9.33 20.38 8.93
CA ASP A 126 10.48 20.51 8.03
C ASP A 126 10.45 19.53 6.85
N ALA A 127 9.84 18.36 7.02
CA ALA A 127 9.65 17.39 5.95
C ALA A 127 8.48 17.79 5.04
N VAL A 128 7.31 18.11 5.61
CA VAL A 128 6.07 18.29 4.83
C VAL A 128 5.91 19.68 4.21
N LYS A 129 6.59 20.72 4.72
CA LYS A 129 6.42 22.14 4.32
C LYS A 129 6.64 22.42 2.82
N HIS A 130 7.27 21.49 2.11
CA HIS A 130 7.50 21.62 0.68
C HIS A 130 6.24 21.37 -0.17
N ALA A 131 5.24 20.67 0.36
CA ALA A 131 3.99 20.44 -0.34
C ALA A 131 3.08 21.67 -0.27
N PRO A 132 2.39 22.05 -1.36
CA PRO A 132 1.45 23.17 -1.36
C PRO A 132 0.33 23.03 -0.34
N LYS A 133 -0.09 21.77 -0.09
CA LYS A 133 -0.96 21.39 1.01
C LYS A 133 -0.24 20.36 1.87
N HIS A 134 -0.08 20.67 3.14
CA HIS A 134 0.61 19.81 4.09
C HIS A 134 -0.08 19.84 5.44
N ARG A 135 0.05 18.73 6.18
CA ARG A 135 -0.59 18.53 7.47
C ARG A 135 0.40 17.95 8.48
N ILE A 136 0.35 18.46 9.71
CA ILE A 136 1.02 17.82 10.85
C ILE A 136 -0.01 16.97 11.57
N HIS A 137 0.26 15.68 11.72
CA HIS A 137 -0.52 14.77 12.53
C HIS A 137 0.25 14.49 13.82
N THR A 138 -0.27 14.98 14.96
CA THR A 138 0.28 14.68 16.28
C THR A 138 -0.68 13.85 17.12
N PHE A 139 -0.17 13.16 18.13
CA PHE A 139 -0.96 12.20 18.90
C PHE A 139 -0.49 12.07 20.34
N LEU A 140 -1.42 11.68 21.22
CA LEU A 140 -1.13 11.29 22.59
C LEU A 140 -2.14 10.24 23.07
N ALA A 141 -1.68 9.27 23.85
CA ALA A 141 -2.55 8.26 24.44
C ALA A 141 -3.49 8.86 25.48
N THR A 142 -4.77 8.48 25.42
CA THR A 142 -5.80 9.02 26.33
C THR A 142 -6.42 7.98 27.26
N SER A 143 -6.22 6.69 27.00
CA SER A 143 -6.82 5.63 27.82
C SER A 143 -6.15 5.55 29.19
N ASP A 144 -6.92 5.28 30.24
CA ASP A 144 -6.38 5.24 31.61
C ASP A 144 -5.27 4.18 31.77
N ILE A 145 -5.34 3.08 31.00
CA ILE A 145 -4.29 2.06 30.96
C ILE A 145 -2.98 2.62 30.39
N HIS A 146 -3.04 3.39 29.30
CA HIS A 146 -1.85 4.02 28.74
C HIS A 146 -1.34 5.17 29.62
N LEU A 147 -2.21 6.00 30.18
CA LEU A 147 -1.82 7.07 31.10
C LEU A 147 -1.09 6.51 32.32
N LYS A 148 -1.59 5.44 32.91
CA LYS A 148 -1.03 4.82 34.12
C LYS A 148 0.24 4.01 33.86
N TYR A 149 0.24 3.14 32.84
CA TYR A 149 1.30 2.14 32.66
C TYR A 149 2.32 2.49 31.57
N LYS A 150 1.91 3.19 30.51
CA LYS A 150 2.79 3.58 29.38
C LYS A 150 3.44 4.95 29.63
N LEU A 151 2.63 5.98 29.85
CA LEU A 151 3.09 7.36 29.94
C LEU A 151 3.43 7.80 31.37
N LYS A 152 2.80 7.19 32.38
CA LYS A 152 2.93 7.55 33.80
C LYS A 152 2.65 9.03 34.07
N ILE A 153 1.56 9.54 33.48
CA ILE A 153 1.11 10.94 33.62
C ILE A 153 -0.35 11.00 34.10
N SER A 154 -0.76 12.13 34.66
CA SER A 154 -2.16 12.40 35.02
C SER A 154 -2.98 12.85 33.80
N ARG A 155 -4.31 12.80 33.92
CA ARG A 155 -5.25 13.35 32.92
C ARG A 155 -4.98 14.84 32.65
N ASP A 156 -4.74 15.66 33.68
CA ASP A 156 -4.39 17.09 33.53
C ASP A 156 -3.09 17.30 32.74
N GLU A 157 -2.06 16.49 33.01
CA GLU A 157 -0.79 16.54 32.29
C GLU A 157 -0.96 16.10 30.84
N CYS A 158 -1.83 15.12 30.57
CA CYS A 158 -2.20 14.71 29.23
C CYS A 158 -2.83 15.85 28.43
N ILE A 159 -3.81 16.57 29.01
CA ILE A 159 -4.44 17.73 28.37
C ILE A 159 -3.41 18.82 28.07
N ARG A 160 -2.57 19.17 29.05
CA ARG A 160 -1.51 20.20 28.86
C ARG A 160 -0.59 19.85 27.68
N ARG A 161 -0.06 18.63 27.65
CA ARG A 161 0.84 18.18 26.58
C ARG A 161 0.18 18.16 25.20
N ALA A 162 -1.08 17.71 25.15
CA ALA A 162 -1.85 17.72 23.92
C ALA A 162 -2.04 19.15 23.38
N VAL A 163 -2.45 20.07 24.26
CA VAL A 163 -2.64 21.49 23.93
C VAL A 163 -1.34 22.13 23.47
N ASP A 164 -0.23 21.92 24.19
CA ASP A 164 1.06 22.52 23.85
C ASP A 164 1.58 22.04 22.48
N ALA A 165 1.47 20.73 22.21
CA ALA A 165 1.85 20.16 20.92
C ALA A 165 1.00 20.72 19.77
N VAL A 166 -0.32 20.83 19.97
CA VAL A 166 -1.24 21.36 18.95
C VAL A 166 -1.01 22.86 18.72
N LYS A 167 -0.81 23.66 19.78
CA LYS A 167 -0.47 25.09 19.66
C LYS A 167 0.82 25.29 18.87
N PHE A 168 1.84 24.49 19.17
CA PHE A 168 3.10 24.57 18.44
C PHE A 168 2.94 24.16 16.98
N ALA A 169 2.26 23.05 16.69
CA ALA A 169 1.95 22.63 15.31
C ALA A 169 1.15 23.72 14.57
N LYS A 170 0.18 24.35 15.23
CA LYS A 170 -0.64 25.42 14.64
C LYS A 170 0.15 26.69 14.31
N SER A 171 1.25 26.94 15.05
CA SER A 171 2.17 28.04 14.76
C SER A 171 2.97 27.81 13.47
N LEU A 172 3.10 26.55 13.04
CA LEU A 172 3.87 26.15 11.85
C LEU A 172 2.97 25.94 10.62
N THR A 173 1.76 25.40 10.79
CA THR A 173 0.83 25.15 9.68
C THR A 173 -0.63 25.34 10.09
N SER A 174 -1.48 25.60 9.09
CA SER A 174 -2.91 25.81 9.30
C SER A 174 -3.71 24.51 9.45
N ASP A 175 -3.23 23.39 8.92
CA ASP A 175 -3.90 22.08 8.97
C ASP A 175 -3.21 21.15 9.96
N VAL A 176 -3.85 20.94 11.11
CA VAL A 176 -3.32 20.19 12.25
C VAL A 176 -4.32 19.11 12.64
N GLN A 177 -3.85 17.87 12.62
CA GLN A 177 -4.60 16.72 13.09
C GLN A 177 -4.09 16.27 14.46
N PHE A 178 -5.01 16.00 15.39
CA PHE A 178 -4.71 15.43 16.70
C PHE A 178 -5.39 14.07 16.86
N SER A 179 -4.61 13.04 17.20
CA SER A 179 -5.12 11.70 17.54
C SER A 179 -5.14 11.47 19.05
N THR A 180 -6.27 10.95 19.53
CA THR A 180 -6.42 10.41 20.88
C THR A 180 -6.07 8.92 20.87
N GLU A 181 -4.78 8.55 20.89
CA GLU A 181 -4.35 7.14 20.81
C GLU A 181 -5.09 6.30 21.88
N ASP A 182 -5.61 5.14 21.45
CA ASP A 182 -6.43 4.22 22.24
C ASP A 182 -7.81 4.75 22.66
N ALA A 183 -8.40 5.68 21.89
CA ALA A 183 -9.70 6.28 22.16
C ALA A 183 -10.85 5.27 22.36
N GLY A 184 -10.84 4.15 21.62
CA GLY A 184 -11.85 3.09 21.79
C GLY A 184 -11.89 2.44 23.18
N ARG A 185 -10.91 2.73 24.06
CA ARG A 185 -10.88 2.29 25.46
C ARG A 185 -10.80 3.45 26.46
N SER A 186 -10.86 4.68 25.98
CA SER A 186 -10.82 5.87 26.81
C SER A 186 -12.21 6.17 27.37
N ASP A 187 -12.22 6.84 28.52
CA ASP A 187 -13.42 7.43 29.10
C ASP A 187 -13.99 8.51 28.14
N PRO A 188 -15.23 8.36 27.63
CA PRO A 188 -15.81 9.31 26.67
C PRO A 188 -15.88 10.75 27.16
N ASP A 189 -16.09 10.98 28.46
CA ASP A 189 -16.17 12.33 29.02
C ASP A 189 -14.79 13.00 29.01
N PHE A 190 -13.76 12.23 29.37
CA PHE A 190 -12.38 12.70 29.28
C PHE A 190 -11.94 12.95 27.83
N LEU A 191 -12.41 12.13 26.87
CA LEU A 191 -12.19 12.41 25.46
C LEU A 191 -12.81 13.76 25.08
N CYS A 192 -14.06 14.04 25.45
CA CYS A 192 -14.69 15.34 25.19
C CYS A 192 -13.86 16.52 25.76
N GLU A 193 -13.33 16.40 26.97
CA GLU A 193 -12.45 17.41 27.57
C GLU A 193 -11.18 17.62 26.75
N VAL A 194 -10.45 16.55 26.42
CA VAL A 194 -9.21 16.62 25.63
C VAL A 194 -9.49 17.24 24.26
N LEU A 195 -10.54 16.77 23.58
CA LEU A 195 -10.93 17.23 22.25
C LEU A 195 -11.30 18.71 22.24
N ALA A 196 -12.10 19.17 23.20
CA ALA A 196 -12.47 20.59 23.31
C ALA A 196 -11.23 21.49 23.48
N GLU A 197 -10.26 21.07 24.30
CA GLU A 197 -9.05 21.85 24.53
C GLU A 197 -8.10 21.86 23.33
N VAL A 198 -7.97 20.75 22.59
CA VAL A 198 -7.16 20.76 21.35
C VAL A 198 -7.82 21.51 20.20
N ILE A 199 -9.17 21.55 20.13
CA ILE A 199 -9.89 22.42 19.20
C ILE A 199 -9.57 23.89 19.52
N LYS A 200 -9.65 24.30 20.79
CA LYS A 200 -9.28 25.66 21.23
C LYS A 200 -7.81 25.98 20.92
N ALA A 201 -6.93 24.99 21.01
CA ALA A 201 -5.52 25.11 20.64
C ALA A 201 -5.26 25.25 19.13
N GLY A 202 -6.22 24.84 18.29
CA GLY A 202 -6.17 25.04 16.84
C GLY A 202 -6.15 23.76 15.99
N ALA A 203 -6.45 22.59 16.56
CA ALA A 203 -6.65 21.36 15.79
C ALA A 203 -7.84 21.52 14.82
N THR A 204 -7.62 21.16 13.56
CA THR A 204 -8.64 21.21 12.49
C THR A 204 -9.24 19.84 12.20
N THR A 205 -8.54 18.77 12.58
CA THR A 205 -9.00 17.37 12.44
C THR A 205 -8.75 16.62 13.74
N LEU A 206 -9.74 15.85 14.20
CA LEU A 206 -9.69 15.05 15.42
C LEU A 206 -9.83 13.60 15.04
N ASN A 207 -8.76 12.82 15.21
CA ASN A 207 -8.78 11.40 14.91
C ASN A 207 -9.07 10.59 16.17
N ILE A 208 -10.08 9.73 16.06
CA ILE A 208 -10.56 8.84 17.11
C ILE A 208 -10.22 7.42 16.68
N PRO A 209 -9.11 6.83 17.15
CA PRO A 209 -8.68 5.51 16.72
C PRO A 209 -9.29 4.37 17.57
N ASP A 210 -9.70 3.30 16.90
CA ASP A 210 -9.79 1.94 17.48
C ASP A 210 -8.42 1.27 17.35
N THR A 211 -7.47 1.73 18.18
CA THR A 211 -6.04 1.34 18.12
C THR A 211 -5.84 -0.17 18.24
N VAL A 212 -6.68 -0.85 19.02
CA VAL A 212 -6.58 -2.31 19.24
C VAL A 212 -7.49 -3.09 18.29
N GLY A 213 -8.41 -2.45 17.55
CA GLY A 213 -9.29 -3.15 16.61
C GLY A 213 -10.30 -4.08 17.27
N TYR A 214 -10.74 -3.73 18.48
CA TYR A 214 -11.59 -4.60 19.31
C TYR A 214 -13.02 -4.08 19.52
N THR A 215 -13.30 -2.84 19.11
CA THR A 215 -14.64 -2.26 19.26
C THR A 215 -15.62 -2.92 18.28
N VAL A 216 -16.92 -2.81 18.59
CA VAL A 216 -17.98 -3.29 17.68
C VAL A 216 -18.72 -2.13 17.00
N PRO A 217 -19.33 -2.33 15.81
CA PRO A 217 -19.84 -1.21 15.01
C PRO A 217 -20.85 -0.31 15.74
N GLY A 218 -21.76 -0.91 16.53
CA GLY A 218 -22.77 -0.16 17.28
C GLY A 218 -22.19 0.71 18.40
N GLU A 219 -21.17 0.20 19.09
CA GLU A 219 -20.42 0.94 20.13
C GLU A 219 -19.64 2.09 19.50
N TYR A 220 -18.85 1.79 18.47
CA TYR A 220 -17.95 2.76 17.86
C TYR A 220 -18.70 3.89 17.13
N GLY A 221 -19.77 3.55 16.38
CA GLY A 221 -20.63 4.57 15.77
C GLY A 221 -21.37 5.44 16.79
N SER A 222 -21.68 4.91 17.98
CA SER A 222 -22.30 5.68 19.06
C SER A 222 -21.29 6.57 19.79
N LEU A 223 -20.03 6.13 19.92
CA LEU A 223 -18.94 6.97 20.41
C LEU A 223 -18.76 8.22 19.54
N PHE A 224 -18.73 8.07 18.21
CA PHE A 224 -18.64 9.23 17.30
C PHE A 224 -19.78 10.23 17.50
N ARG A 225 -21.03 9.77 17.59
CA ARG A 225 -22.18 10.65 17.85
C ARG A 225 -22.02 11.35 19.19
N TYR A 226 -21.67 10.60 20.23
CA TYR A 226 -21.46 11.14 21.57
C TYR A 226 -20.39 12.24 21.57
N LEU A 227 -19.22 11.99 20.99
CA LEU A 227 -18.15 12.97 20.95
C LEU A 227 -18.53 14.22 20.15
N ILE A 228 -19.24 14.07 19.03
CA ILE A 228 -19.69 15.21 18.22
C ILE A 228 -20.74 16.04 18.99
N ASP A 229 -21.69 15.39 19.66
CA ASP A 229 -22.79 16.05 20.37
C ASP A 229 -22.34 16.74 21.67
N ASN A 230 -21.29 16.23 22.32
CA ASN A 230 -20.90 16.66 23.68
C ASN A 230 -19.57 17.43 23.74
N THR A 231 -18.76 17.44 22.68
CA THR A 231 -17.49 18.20 22.66
C THR A 231 -17.74 19.66 22.30
N GLU A 232 -17.31 20.58 23.16
CA GLU A 232 -17.37 22.01 22.88
C GLU A 232 -16.54 22.38 21.63
N GLY A 233 -17.19 23.01 20.63
CA GLY A 233 -16.53 23.42 19.39
C GLY A 233 -16.37 22.31 18.35
N SER A 234 -17.06 21.18 18.51
CA SER A 234 -17.06 20.06 17.55
C SER A 234 -17.37 20.48 16.11
N ASP A 235 -18.17 21.54 15.91
CA ASP A 235 -18.52 22.12 14.61
C ASP A 235 -17.33 22.76 13.87
N LYS A 236 -16.20 22.99 14.56
CA LYS A 236 -15.00 23.63 14.01
C LYS A 236 -13.92 22.65 13.55
N ALA A 237 -14.12 21.35 13.76
CA ALA A 237 -13.14 20.32 13.43
C ALA A 237 -13.77 19.14 12.69
N VAL A 238 -12.98 18.52 11.82
CA VAL A 238 -13.36 17.28 11.13
C VAL A 238 -13.09 16.09 12.05
N PHE A 239 -14.09 15.24 12.27
CA PHE A 239 -13.89 13.97 12.97
C PHE A 239 -13.41 12.89 12.00
N SER A 240 -12.26 12.28 12.32
CA SER A 240 -11.59 11.23 11.57
C SER A 240 -11.69 9.89 12.32
N THR A 241 -11.90 8.81 11.59
CA THR A 241 -11.86 7.44 12.11
C THR A 241 -10.62 6.70 11.65
N HIS A 242 -9.99 5.95 12.55
CA HIS A 242 -8.86 5.07 12.26
C HIS A 242 -9.06 3.72 12.96
N CYS A 243 -9.41 2.67 12.22
CA CYS A 243 -9.71 1.36 12.83
C CYS A 243 -8.66 0.33 12.44
N HIS A 244 -8.10 -0.34 13.45
CA HIS A 244 -7.39 -1.61 13.28
C HIS A 244 -8.35 -2.79 13.21
N ASN A 245 -7.84 -3.95 12.76
CA ASN A 245 -8.65 -5.08 12.33
C ASN A 245 -8.51 -6.36 13.18
N ASP A 246 -8.10 -6.25 14.44
CA ASP A 246 -7.81 -7.42 15.29
C ASP A 246 -8.99 -8.39 15.46
N LEU A 247 -10.24 -7.91 15.40
CA LEU A 247 -11.46 -8.75 15.37
C LEU A 247 -12.10 -8.92 13.98
N GLY A 248 -11.47 -8.44 12.91
CA GLY A 248 -12.03 -8.49 11.56
C GLY A 248 -13.16 -7.49 11.30
N LEU A 249 -13.29 -6.44 12.12
CA LEU A 249 -14.39 -5.48 12.09
C LEU A 249 -14.00 -4.08 11.62
N ALA A 250 -12.76 -3.84 11.16
CA ALA A 250 -12.26 -2.50 10.84
C ALA A 250 -13.12 -1.75 9.83
N THR A 251 -13.44 -2.39 8.69
CA THR A 251 -14.31 -1.81 7.66
C THR A 251 -15.72 -1.52 8.19
N ALA A 252 -16.29 -2.41 9.01
CA ALA A 252 -17.61 -2.22 9.59
C ALA A 252 -17.63 -1.07 10.61
N ASN A 253 -16.60 -0.96 11.46
CA ASN A 253 -16.42 0.11 12.44
C ASN A 253 -16.25 1.46 11.73
N THR A 254 -15.40 1.54 10.70
CA THR A 254 -15.22 2.75 9.89
C THR A 254 -16.54 3.21 9.26
N LEU A 255 -17.32 2.32 8.66
CA LEU A 255 -18.64 2.67 8.10
C LEU A 255 -19.63 3.14 9.18
N ALA A 256 -19.60 2.53 10.37
CA ALA A 256 -20.43 2.95 11.49
C ALA A 256 -20.04 4.32 12.04
N ALA A 257 -18.75 4.65 12.10
CA ALA A 257 -18.26 5.98 12.46
C ALA A 257 -18.68 7.04 11.44
N VAL A 258 -18.63 6.73 10.13
CA VAL A 258 -19.13 7.61 9.07
C VAL A 258 -20.63 7.89 9.24
N GLN A 259 -21.43 6.88 9.55
CA GLN A 259 -22.85 7.05 9.90
C GLN A 259 -23.03 7.83 11.21
N GLY A 260 -22.09 7.72 12.14
CA GLY A 260 -22.03 8.45 13.40
C GLY A 260 -21.59 9.92 13.27
N GLY A 261 -21.17 10.37 12.07
CA GLY A 261 -20.81 11.76 11.82
C GLY A 261 -19.36 11.98 11.39
N ALA A 262 -18.52 10.94 11.33
CA ALA A 262 -17.16 11.08 10.80
C ALA A 262 -17.17 11.60 9.36
N ARG A 263 -16.19 12.45 9.03
CA ARG A 263 -16.01 13.05 7.70
C ARG A 263 -14.60 12.87 7.13
N GLN A 264 -13.74 12.17 7.86
CA GLN A 264 -12.50 11.61 7.36
C GLN A 264 -12.39 10.13 7.77
N ALA A 265 -11.75 9.30 6.94
CA ALA A 265 -11.43 7.91 7.28
C ALA A 265 -9.97 7.61 6.92
N GLU A 266 -9.24 7.08 7.90
CA GLU A 266 -7.86 6.63 7.78
C GLU A 266 -7.84 5.15 7.38
N VAL A 267 -7.20 4.86 6.25
CA VAL A 267 -7.24 3.57 5.58
C VAL A 267 -5.87 3.22 5.02
N THR A 268 -5.70 1.96 4.62
CA THR A 268 -4.53 1.51 3.85
C THR A 268 -4.96 0.67 2.66
N ILE A 269 -4.16 0.68 1.61
CA ILE A 269 -4.30 -0.25 0.49
C ILE A 269 -4.13 -1.67 1.00
N ASN A 270 -5.01 -2.58 0.58
CA ASN A 270 -5.03 -3.98 1.00
C ASN A 270 -5.34 -4.22 2.48
N GLY A 271 -5.57 -3.16 3.28
CA GLY A 271 -5.76 -3.25 4.73
C GLY A 271 -4.48 -3.62 5.48
N ILE A 272 -3.29 -3.36 4.93
CA ILE A 272 -2.03 -3.60 5.64
C ILE A 272 -1.86 -2.66 6.85
N GLY A 273 -1.05 -3.05 7.82
CA GLY A 273 -0.81 -2.27 9.05
C GLY A 273 -0.32 -3.12 10.21
N GLU A 274 -0.24 -2.52 11.38
CA GLU A 274 0.10 -3.28 12.59
C GLU A 274 -0.85 -4.47 12.82
N ARG A 275 -0.27 -5.61 13.23
CA ARG A 275 -0.98 -6.84 13.63
C ARG A 275 -1.90 -7.40 12.53
N ALA A 276 -3.21 -7.20 12.66
CA ALA A 276 -4.22 -7.64 11.70
C ALA A 276 -4.50 -6.58 10.61
N GLY A 277 -3.83 -5.43 10.69
CA GLY A 277 -3.92 -4.37 9.70
C GLY A 277 -4.93 -3.27 10.03
N ASN A 278 -5.11 -2.37 9.07
CA ASN A 278 -6.03 -1.23 9.15
C ASN A 278 -7.28 -1.49 8.32
N THR A 279 -8.22 -0.55 8.34
CA THR A 279 -9.35 -0.54 7.40
C THR A 279 -8.85 -0.49 5.96
N ALA A 280 -9.33 -1.42 5.13
CA ALA A 280 -8.97 -1.52 3.73
C ALA A 280 -9.63 -0.39 2.90
N LEU A 281 -8.82 0.37 2.17
CA LEU A 281 -9.27 1.46 1.31
C LEU A 281 -10.28 0.96 0.26
N GLU A 282 -9.95 -0.14 -0.41
CA GLU A 282 -10.77 -0.70 -1.48
C GLU A 282 -12.17 -1.12 -1.00
N GLU A 283 -12.27 -1.65 0.22
CA GLU A 283 -13.52 -2.08 0.82
C GLU A 283 -14.40 -0.88 1.19
N LEU A 284 -13.81 0.15 1.81
CA LEU A 284 -14.51 1.40 2.13
C LEU A 284 -15.02 2.10 0.87
N VAL A 285 -14.16 2.30 -0.12
CA VAL A 285 -14.51 2.99 -1.37
C VAL A 285 -15.64 2.25 -2.09
N MET A 286 -15.54 0.93 -2.21
CA MET A 286 -16.56 0.15 -2.91
C MET A 286 -17.85 0.02 -2.13
N ALA A 287 -17.82 -0.03 -0.79
CA ALA A 287 -19.04 0.05 0.02
C ALA A 287 -19.82 1.35 -0.23
N LEU A 288 -19.13 2.49 -0.24
CA LEU A 288 -19.74 3.81 -0.51
C LEU A 288 -20.31 3.92 -1.94
N LYS A 289 -19.61 3.35 -2.93
CA LYS A 289 -20.02 3.40 -4.34
C LYS A 289 -21.14 2.43 -4.70
N THR A 290 -21.16 1.23 -4.11
CA THR A 290 -22.17 0.20 -4.40
C THR A 290 -23.44 0.38 -3.59
N ARG A 291 -23.35 1.02 -2.42
CA ARG A 291 -24.48 1.23 -1.49
C ARG A 291 -24.64 2.70 -1.11
N PRO A 292 -24.63 3.67 -2.06
CA PRO A 292 -24.61 5.08 -1.73
C PRO A 292 -25.82 5.50 -0.89
N GLN A 293 -26.99 4.90 -1.07
CA GLN A 293 -28.21 5.20 -0.33
C GLN A 293 -28.12 4.94 1.19
N HIS A 294 -27.15 4.16 1.67
CA HIS A 294 -26.96 3.84 3.09
C HIS A 294 -26.02 4.78 3.83
N PHE A 295 -25.33 5.66 3.11
CA PHE A 295 -24.29 6.51 3.67
C PHE A 295 -24.57 7.99 3.41
N PRO A 296 -24.36 8.87 4.40
CA PRO A 296 -24.59 10.31 4.27
C PRO A 296 -23.48 11.02 3.49
N VAL A 297 -22.47 10.28 3.02
CA VAL A 297 -21.28 10.80 2.33
C VAL A 297 -21.09 10.19 0.94
N TYR A 298 -20.23 10.81 0.16
CA TYR A 298 -19.69 10.25 -1.09
C TYR A 298 -18.15 10.32 -1.10
N THR A 299 -17.51 9.56 -2.00
CA THR A 299 -16.07 9.61 -2.25
C THR A 299 -15.79 10.08 -3.68
N SER A 300 -14.70 10.85 -3.86
CA SER A 300 -14.17 11.26 -5.16
C SER A 300 -13.12 10.31 -5.73
N ALA A 301 -12.79 9.21 -5.05
CA ALA A 301 -11.79 8.26 -5.51
C ALA A 301 -12.17 7.63 -6.86
N ASP A 302 -11.19 7.53 -7.76
CA ASP A 302 -11.31 6.72 -8.96
C ASP A 302 -11.09 5.25 -8.60
N SER A 303 -12.20 4.52 -8.46
CA SER A 303 -12.16 3.11 -8.09
C SER A 303 -11.51 2.24 -9.16
N THR A 304 -11.40 2.72 -10.40
CA THR A 304 -10.72 1.98 -11.48
C THR A 304 -9.20 1.89 -11.29
N GLN A 305 -8.64 2.60 -10.31
CA GLN A 305 -7.23 2.52 -9.94
C GLN A 305 -6.95 1.50 -8.82
N ILE A 306 -7.98 0.91 -8.21
CA ILE A 306 -7.87 0.07 -7.01
C ILE A 306 -6.99 -1.16 -7.27
N THR A 307 -7.32 -1.97 -8.28
CA THR A 307 -6.59 -3.23 -8.55
C THR A 307 -5.11 -2.98 -8.78
N ARG A 308 -4.77 -1.91 -9.52
CA ARG A 308 -3.38 -1.54 -9.79
C ARG A 308 -2.64 -1.14 -8.51
N CYS A 309 -3.23 -0.26 -7.69
CA CYS A 309 -2.62 0.14 -6.42
C CYS A 309 -2.44 -1.05 -5.48
N SER A 310 -3.44 -1.92 -5.43
CA SER A 310 -3.44 -3.15 -4.63
C SER A 310 -2.28 -4.09 -5.00
N ARG A 311 -2.08 -4.37 -6.29
CA ARG A 311 -0.97 -5.20 -6.78
C ARG A 311 0.38 -4.57 -6.52
N MET A 312 0.52 -3.27 -6.78
CA MET A 312 1.75 -2.53 -6.52
C MET A 312 2.17 -2.60 -5.04
N VAL A 313 1.23 -2.38 -4.12
CA VAL A 313 1.50 -2.46 -2.68
C VAL A 313 1.83 -3.89 -2.27
N SER A 314 1.10 -4.88 -2.75
CA SER A 314 1.39 -6.29 -2.49
C SER A 314 2.80 -6.67 -2.93
N HIS A 315 3.20 -6.27 -4.13
CA HIS A 315 4.53 -6.50 -4.67
C HIS A 315 5.62 -5.77 -3.88
N TYR A 316 5.49 -4.47 -3.56
CA TYR A 316 6.58 -3.76 -2.84
C TYR A 316 6.74 -4.22 -1.40
N THR A 317 5.64 -4.60 -0.74
CA THR A 317 5.66 -5.07 0.65
C THR A 317 5.98 -6.56 0.79
N GLY A 318 5.85 -7.32 -0.30
CA GLY A 318 5.90 -8.80 -0.30
C GLY A 318 4.74 -9.44 0.45
N MET A 319 3.65 -8.71 0.69
CA MET A 319 2.46 -9.22 1.37
C MET A 319 1.45 -9.71 0.35
N SER A 320 1.32 -11.03 0.20
CA SER A 320 0.40 -11.64 -0.75
C SER A 320 -1.07 -11.29 -0.43
N ILE A 321 -1.84 -11.01 -1.49
CA ILE A 321 -3.28 -10.76 -1.38
C ILE A 321 -3.98 -12.10 -1.19
N GLN A 322 -4.80 -12.24 -0.14
CA GLN A 322 -5.60 -13.45 0.04
C GLN A 322 -6.51 -13.65 -1.18
N PRO A 323 -6.60 -14.87 -1.76
CA PRO A 323 -7.42 -15.10 -2.94
C PRO A 323 -8.88 -14.68 -2.78
N ASN A 324 -9.43 -14.81 -1.58
CA ASN A 324 -10.82 -14.48 -1.26
C ASN A 324 -10.99 -13.10 -0.60
N LYS A 325 -9.95 -12.25 -0.63
CA LYS A 325 -10.04 -10.88 -0.11
C LYS A 325 -11.10 -10.10 -0.89
N ALA A 326 -11.93 -9.35 -0.15
CA ALA A 326 -12.96 -8.52 -0.75
C ALA A 326 -12.36 -7.54 -1.77
N ILE A 327 -13.07 -7.32 -2.88
CA ILE A 327 -12.74 -6.37 -3.96
C ILE A 327 -11.53 -6.75 -4.82
N VAL A 328 -10.40 -7.12 -4.22
CA VAL A 328 -9.11 -7.27 -4.92
C VAL A 328 -8.55 -8.71 -4.93
N GLY A 329 -9.17 -9.64 -4.21
CA GLY A 329 -8.77 -11.05 -4.24
C GLY A 329 -8.98 -11.69 -5.63
N ALA A 330 -8.09 -12.61 -6.00
CA ALA A 330 -8.18 -13.33 -7.27
C ALA A 330 -9.53 -14.03 -7.51
N ASN A 331 -10.20 -14.46 -6.43
CA ASN A 331 -11.50 -15.12 -6.46
C ASN A 331 -12.68 -14.17 -6.28
N ALA A 332 -12.47 -12.85 -6.13
CA ALA A 332 -13.53 -11.89 -5.80
C ALA A 332 -14.62 -11.77 -6.90
N PHE A 333 -14.27 -12.10 -8.15
CA PHE A 333 -15.17 -12.09 -9.31
C PHE A 333 -15.27 -13.46 -10.00
N ALA A 334 -14.73 -14.51 -9.40
CA ALA A 334 -14.70 -15.85 -9.99
C ALA A 334 -15.93 -16.67 -9.58
N HIS A 335 -16.51 -17.41 -10.53
CA HIS A 335 -17.64 -18.31 -10.28
C HIS A 335 -17.31 -19.74 -10.74
N GLU A 336 -17.16 -20.67 -9.80
CA GLU A 336 -16.87 -22.09 -10.10
C GLU A 336 -18.16 -22.91 -10.28
N SER A 337 -19.23 -22.59 -9.55
CA SER A 337 -20.49 -23.33 -9.59
C SER A 337 -21.21 -23.14 -10.92
N GLY A 338 -21.56 -24.24 -11.60
CA GLY A 338 -22.27 -24.22 -12.88
C GLY A 338 -23.64 -23.52 -12.81
N ILE A 339 -24.30 -23.52 -11.64
CA ILE A 339 -25.56 -22.78 -11.42
C ILE A 339 -25.30 -21.27 -11.36
N HIS A 340 -24.18 -20.85 -10.76
CA HIS A 340 -23.80 -19.45 -10.70
C HIS A 340 -23.35 -18.95 -12.08
N GLN A 341 -22.57 -19.73 -12.81
CA GLN A 341 -22.16 -19.43 -14.19
C GLN A 341 -23.36 -19.26 -15.11
N ASP A 342 -24.33 -20.19 -15.09
CA ASP A 342 -25.57 -20.09 -15.87
C ASP A 342 -26.38 -18.83 -15.48
N GLY A 343 -26.43 -18.49 -14.18
CA GLY A 343 -27.07 -17.26 -13.71
C GLY A 343 -26.39 -15.99 -14.22
N VAL A 344 -25.06 -15.90 -14.13
CA VAL A 344 -24.27 -14.76 -14.63
C VAL A 344 -24.40 -14.62 -16.16
N LEU A 345 -24.37 -15.75 -16.89
CA LEU A 345 -24.56 -15.77 -18.35
C LEU A 345 -25.95 -15.27 -18.77
N LYS A 346 -26.99 -15.58 -17.98
CA LYS A 346 -28.34 -15.08 -18.21
C LYS A 346 -28.47 -13.60 -17.86
N HIS A 347 -27.93 -13.22 -16.71
CA HIS A 347 -27.91 -11.84 -16.25
C HIS A 347 -26.83 -11.64 -15.17
N GLN A 348 -25.81 -10.84 -15.46
CA GLN A 348 -24.63 -10.63 -14.61
C GLN A 348 -24.98 -10.20 -13.16
N ALA A 349 -25.98 -9.33 -13.00
CA ALA A 349 -26.42 -8.84 -11.68
C ALA A 349 -27.08 -9.91 -10.75
N THR A 350 -27.21 -11.16 -11.19
CA THR A 350 -27.75 -12.25 -10.35
C THR A 350 -26.82 -12.61 -9.20
N TYR A 351 -25.49 -12.50 -9.42
CA TYR A 351 -24.48 -12.79 -8.41
C TYR A 351 -23.42 -11.69 -8.27
N GLU A 352 -23.27 -10.80 -9.26
CA GLU A 352 -22.28 -9.72 -9.21
C GLU A 352 -22.91 -8.41 -8.76
N ILE A 353 -22.45 -7.90 -7.61
CA ILE A 353 -22.89 -6.62 -7.04
C ILE A 353 -22.19 -5.41 -7.66
N MET A 354 -21.11 -5.64 -8.41
CA MET A 354 -20.31 -4.65 -9.13
C MET A 354 -19.58 -5.34 -10.28
N LEU A 355 -19.19 -4.58 -11.31
CA LEU A 355 -18.41 -5.12 -12.43
C LEU A 355 -16.91 -5.17 -12.07
N PRO A 356 -16.14 -6.16 -12.55
CA PRO A 356 -14.67 -6.18 -12.46
C PRO A 356 -14.02 -4.86 -12.90
N GLU A 357 -14.51 -4.25 -13.98
CA GLU A 357 -13.98 -3.00 -14.51
C GLU A 357 -14.19 -1.82 -13.55
N SER A 358 -15.16 -1.92 -12.63
CA SER A 358 -15.45 -0.87 -11.63
C SER A 358 -14.29 -0.68 -10.65
N VAL A 359 -13.45 -1.70 -10.49
CA VAL A 359 -12.28 -1.71 -9.60
C VAL A 359 -10.95 -1.65 -10.35
N GLY A 360 -11.00 -1.57 -11.69
CA GLY A 360 -9.82 -1.59 -12.54
C GLY A 360 -9.39 -2.98 -13.00
N LEU A 361 -10.16 -4.01 -12.64
CA LEU A 361 -9.93 -5.37 -13.12
C LEU A 361 -10.50 -5.47 -14.54
N SER A 362 -9.71 -5.07 -15.53
CA SER A 362 -10.12 -5.17 -16.93
C SER A 362 -9.91 -6.59 -17.45
N GLU A 363 -10.94 -7.20 -18.05
CA GLU A 363 -10.78 -8.40 -18.88
C GLU A 363 -10.07 -8.11 -20.21
N ASN A 364 -9.48 -6.91 -20.41
CA ASN A 364 -9.13 -6.42 -21.74
C ASN A 364 -8.00 -7.25 -22.36
N LYS A 365 -8.43 -8.28 -23.09
CA LYS A 365 -7.71 -9.15 -24.03
C LYS A 365 -7.16 -8.31 -25.19
N MET A 366 -6.36 -7.29 -24.93
CA MET A 366 -5.32 -6.98 -25.90
C MET A 366 -4.30 -8.11 -25.72
N VAL A 367 -4.52 -9.20 -26.46
CA VAL A 367 -3.63 -10.35 -26.54
C VAL A 367 -2.31 -9.82 -27.09
N LEU A 368 -1.41 -9.46 -26.18
CA LEU A 368 -0.06 -9.12 -26.54
C LEU A 368 0.69 -10.44 -26.66
N GLY A 369 1.23 -10.69 -27.85
CA GLY A 369 1.99 -11.89 -28.17
C GLY A 369 3.25 -11.51 -28.94
N LYS A 370 4.01 -12.50 -29.42
CA LYS A 370 5.29 -12.27 -30.10
C LYS A 370 5.27 -11.30 -31.30
N HIS A 371 4.08 -11.06 -31.89
CA HIS A 371 3.88 -10.13 -33.00
C HIS A 371 3.52 -8.71 -32.56
N SER A 372 3.34 -8.47 -31.27
CA SER A 372 3.02 -7.15 -30.72
C SER A 372 4.28 -6.27 -30.70
N GLY A 373 4.20 -5.11 -31.35
CA GLY A 373 5.32 -4.18 -31.45
C GLY A 373 5.48 -3.25 -30.25
N ARG A 374 6.64 -2.59 -30.15
CA ARG A 374 7.03 -1.62 -29.10
C ARG A 374 5.92 -0.61 -28.77
N HIS A 375 5.24 -0.08 -29.79
CA HIS A 375 4.18 0.92 -29.58
C HIS A 375 2.95 0.35 -28.84
N ALA A 376 2.55 -0.89 -29.13
CA ALA A 376 1.41 -1.53 -28.46
C ALA A 376 1.75 -1.83 -26.99
N TYR A 377 2.97 -2.33 -26.74
CA TYR A 377 3.48 -2.59 -25.39
C TYR A 377 3.59 -1.31 -24.55
N SER A 378 4.22 -0.26 -25.10
CA SER A 378 4.36 1.05 -24.46
C SER A 378 3.01 1.67 -24.09
N LYS A 379 2.05 1.67 -25.02
CA LYS A 379 0.71 2.19 -24.77
C LYS A 379 0.01 1.41 -23.66
N ARG A 380 0.21 0.08 -23.60
CA ARG A 380 -0.38 -0.74 -22.53
C ARG A 380 0.26 -0.45 -21.19
N LEU A 381 1.59 -0.34 -21.11
CA LEU A 381 2.29 0.08 -19.89
C LEU A 381 1.83 1.46 -19.40
N GLN A 382 1.60 2.42 -20.30
CA GLN A 382 1.04 3.72 -19.95
C GLN A 382 -0.40 3.63 -19.42
N GLN A 383 -1.21 2.71 -19.93
CA GLN A 383 -2.57 2.44 -19.41
C GLN A 383 -2.54 1.74 -18.04
N LEU A 384 -1.55 0.87 -17.82
CA LEU A 384 -1.17 0.34 -16.51
C LEU A 384 -0.40 1.38 -15.68
N GLY A 385 -0.37 2.63 -16.16
CA GLY A 385 0.16 3.84 -15.53
C GLY A 385 1.67 3.89 -15.26
N TYR A 386 2.45 3.03 -15.92
CA TYR A 386 3.89 3.21 -16.06
C TYR A 386 4.17 4.28 -17.13
N THR A 387 3.89 5.54 -16.78
CA THR A 387 3.99 6.68 -17.70
C THR A 387 5.38 7.32 -17.78
N SER A 388 6.29 6.92 -16.89
CA SER A 388 7.56 7.61 -16.65
C SER A 388 8.78 6.78 -17.03
N LEU A 389 8.65 5.88 -18.02
CA LEU A 389 9.75 5.03 -18.49
C LEU A 389 10.62 5.75 -19.53
N THR A 390 11.93 5.62 -19.42
CA THR A 390 12.87 6.12 -20.44
C THR A 390 12.79 5.28 -21.72
N PRO A 391 13.25 5.79 -22.88
CA PRO A 391 13.30 5.02 -24.11
C PRO A 391 14.06 3.69 -23.97
N GLU A 392 15.16 3.70 -23.20
CA GLU A 392 16.04 2.56 -22.93
C GLU A 392 15.36 1.52 -22.04
N GLU A 393 14.71 1.95 -20.95
CA GLU A 393 13.91 1.07 -20.08
C GLU A 393 12.79 0.39 -20.87
N LEU A 394 12.11 1.16 -21.73
CA LEU A 394 11.05 0.62 -22.56
C LEU A 394 11.59 -0.41 -23.58
N ASP A 395 12.77 -0.20 -24.16
CA ASP A 395 13.37 -1.17 -25.10
C ASP A 395 13.70 -2.48 -24.39
N TYR A 396 14.24 -2.38 -23.18
CA TYR A 396 14.53 -3.52 -22.34
C TYR A 396 13.28 -4.34 -21.96
N TYR A 397 12.21 -3.68 -21.51
CA TYR A 397 10.96 -4.38 -21.18
C TYR A 397 10.30 -5.02 -22.40
N VAL A 398 10.43 -4.39 -23.59
CA VAL A 398 9.93 -4.97 -24.84
C VAL A 398 10.70 -6.24 -25.20
N GLU A 399 12.00 -6.32 -24.91
CA GLU A 399 12.80 -7.53 -25.12
C GLU A 399 12.36 -8.68 -24.20
N LYS A 400 12.27 -8.43 -22.88
CA LYS A 400 11.75 -9.39 -21.90
C LYS A 400 10.33 -9.86 -22.25
N PHE A 401 9.47 -8.93 -22.63
CA PHE A 401 8.13 -9.22 -23.11
C PHE A 401 8.14 -10.17 -24.31
N LYS A 402 9.04 -9.98 -25.28
CA LYS A 402 9.13 -10.86 -26.46
C LYS A 402 9.58 -12.27 -26.09
N ILE A 403 10.55 -12.40 -25.17
CA ILE A 403 10.98 -13.69 -24.65
C ILE A 403 9.80 -14.41 -24.00
N LEU A 404 9.09 -13.72 -23.09
CA LEU A 404 7.91 -14.28 -22.44
C LEU A 404 6.80 -14.60 -23.46
N ALA A 405 6.61 -13.78 -24.49
CA ALA A 405 5.59 -13.99 -25.51
C ALA A 405 5.92 -15.13 -26.50
N ASP A 406 7.19 -15.52 -26.61
CA ASP A 406 7.63 -16.69 -27.37
C ASP A 406 7.37 -17.99 -26.59
N GLU A 407 7.59 -17.98 -25.27
CA GLU A 407 7.27 -19.10 -24.38
C GLU A 407 5.77 -19.22 -24.13
N LYS A 408 5.11 -18.08 -23.90
CA LYS A 408 3.70 -17.93 -23.57
C LYS A 408 2.97 -17.29 -24.75
N LYS A 409 2.15 -18.07 -25.45
CA LYS A 409 1.37 -17.63 -26.64
C LYS A 409 0.55 -16.34 -26.41
N THR A 410 0.24 -15.99 -25.16
CA THR A 410 -0.50 -14.79 -24.78
C THR A 410 0.03 -14.26 -23.46
N VAL A 411 0.46 -13.00 -23.47
CA VAL A 411 0.94 -12.28 -22.29
C VAL A 411 -0.20 -11.38 -21.79
N THR A 412 -0.48 -11.47 -20.49
CA THR A 412 -1.53 -10.71 -19.79
C THR A 412 -0.96 -9.45 -19.15
N ASP A 413 -1.83 -8.56 -18.69
CA ASP A 413 -1.38 -7.37 -17.94
C ASP A 413 -0.62 -7.72 -16.67
N ALA A 414 -1.04 -8.78 -15.97
CA ALA A 414 -0.34 -9.25 -14.78
C ALA A 414 1.09 -9.70 -15.10
N ASP A 415 1.31 -10.34 -16.25
CA ASP A 415 2.65 -10.69 -16.71
C ASP A 415 3.49 -9.44 -17.06
N MET A 416 2.87 -8.41 -17.65
CA MET A 416 3.55 -7.15 -17.96
C MET A 416 3.94 -6.39 -16.69
N GLU A 417 3.01 -6.29 -15.74
CA GLU A 417 3.24 -5.71 -14.41
C GLU A 417 4.38 -6.45 -13.71
N ALA A 418 4.40 -7.79 -13.76
CA ALA A 418 5.47 -8.60 -13.19
C ALA A 418 6.84 -8.35 -13.85
N ILE A 419 6.91 -8.28 -15.20
CA ILE A 419 8.17 -7.95 -15.92
C ILE A 419 8.70 -6.58 -15.50
N VAL A 420 7.82 -5.58 -15.44
CA VAL A 420 8.20 -4.21 -15.13
C VAL A 420 8.61 -4.07 -13.66
N SER A 421 7.92 -4.78 -12.77
CA SER A 421 8.22 -4.76 -11.33
C SER A 421 9.50 -5.54 -10.99
N ASP A 422 9.82 -6.64 -11.69
CA ASP A 422 11.09 -7.36 -11.49
C ASP A 422 12.34 -6.47 -11.70
N GLU A 423 12.22 -5.41 -12.53
CA GLU A 423 13.37 -4.68 -13.08
C GLU A 423 13.39 -3.18 -12.73
N LEU A 424 12.24 -2.52 -12.53
CA LEU A 424 12.18 -1.17 -11.94
C LEU A 424 12.80 -1.12 -10.54
N PHE A 425 12.89 -2.26 -9.85
CA PHE A 425 13.33 -2.39 -8.45
C PHE A 425 14.62 -3.19 -8.29
N LYS A 426 15.52 -3.18 -9.28
CA LYS A 426 16.92 -3.42 -8.96
C LYS A 426 17.35 -2.37 -7.93
N PRO A 427 17.73 -2.74 -6.69
CA PRO A 427 18.44 -1.83 -5.80
C PRO A 427 19.71 -1.30 -6.50
N GLU A 428 20.52 -0.43 -5.86
CA GLU A 428 21.91 -0.32 -6.31
C GLU A 428 22.48 -1.74 -6.36
N ALA A 429 22.63 -2.27 -7.57
CA ALA A 429 22.86 -3.68 -7.77
C ALA A 429 24.34 -3.92 -7.46
N PHE A 430 24.65 -4.17 -6.20
CA PHE A 430 25.96 -4.69 -5.81
C PHE A 430 26.22 -5.95 -6.61
N TRP A 431 25.24 -6.85 -6.66
CA TRP A 431 25.30 -8.10 -7.40
C TRP A 431 24.16 -8.22 -8.43
N THR A 432 24.48 -8.73 -9.62
CA THR A 432 23.51 -9.11 -10.66
C THR A 432 23.64 -10.60 -10.95
N LEU A 433 22.52 -11.33 -10.94
CA LEU A 433 22.50 -12.75 -11.32
C LEU A 433 22.78 -12.88 -12.83
N GLN A 434 23.86 -13.57 -13.19
CA GLN A 434 24.21 -13.87 -14.59
C GLN A 434 23.73 -15.25 -15.01
N SER A 435 23.98 -16.25 -14.17
CA SER A 435 23.54 -17.61 -14.45
C SER A 435 23.25 -18.39 -13.17
N VAL A 436 22.31 -19.33 -13.28
CA VAL A 436 22.01 -20.34 -12.27
C VAL A 436 21.89 -21.68 -13.00
N HIS A 437 22.61 -22.68 -12.52
CA HIS A 437 22.50 -24.05 -13.00
C HIS A 437 22.27 -24.97 -11.81
N VAL A 438 21.20 -25.76 -11.85
CA VAL A 438 20.80 -26.61 -10.74
C VAL A 438 20.68 -28.05 -11.22
N THR A 439 21.35 -28.95 -10.51
CA THR A 439 21.15 -30.40 -10.64
C THR A 439 20.45 -30.89 -9.38
N ALA A 440 19.22 -31.38 -9.53
CA ALA A 440 18.42 -31.89 -8.42
C ALA A 440 17.60 -33.12 -8.82
N GLY A 441 17.23 -33.93 -7.84
CA GLY A 441 16.44 -35.14 -8.01
C GLY A 441 16.28 -35.87 -6.68
N ASN A 442 15.32 -36.78 -6.59
CA ASN A 442 15.01 -37.49 -5.35
C ASN A 442 16.15 -38.38 -4.81
N LEU A 443 17.09 -38.79 -5.67
CA LEU A 443 18.22 -39.67 -5.33
C LEU A 443 19.59 -39.01 -5.50
N VAL A 444 19.64 -37.72 -5.81
CA VAL A 444 20.89 -36.97 -5.96
C VAL A 444 20.91 -35.83 -4.95
N LYS A 445 22.10 -35.51 -4.44
CA LYS A 445 22.26 -34.33 -3.58
C LYS A 445 22.06 -33.07 -4.44
N PRO A 446 21.07 -32.23 -4.14
CA PRO A 446 20.85 -30.99 -4.90
C PRO A 446 22.11 -30.14 -4.89
N THR A 447 22.55 -29.74 -6.08
CA THR A 447 23.75 -28.93 -6.28
C THR A 447 23.40 -27.78 -7.20
N ALA A 448 23.81 -26.57 -6.84
CA ALA A 448 23.64 -25.38 -7.66
C ALA A 448 25.01 -24.73 -7.94
N THR A 449 25.18 -24.24 -9.16
CA THR A 449 26.25 -23.34 -9.57
C THR A 449 25.62 -21.99 -9.91
N VAL A 450 26.10 -20.93 -9.29
CA VAL A 450 25.60 -19.57 -9.49
C VAL A 450 26.73 -18.65 -9.90
N THR A 451 26.51 -17.86 -10.95
CA THR A 451 27.41 -16.78 -11.37
C THR A 451 26.75 -15.44 -11.08
N LEU A 452 27.43 -14.61 -10.29
CA LEU A 452 27.02 -13.24 -10.00
C LEU A 452 28.06 -12.27 -10.58
N ALA A 453 27.60 -11.15 -11.13
CA ALA A 453 28.46 -10.03 -11.50
C ALA A 453 28.36 -8.94 -10.43
N TYR A 454 29.49 -8.48 -9.91
CA TYR A 454 29.55 -7.32 -9.04
C TYR A 454 29.39 -6.02 -9.86
N LYS A 455 29.04 -4.91 -9.22
CA LYS A 455 28.77 -3.62 -9.90
C LYS A 455 29.93 -3.04 -10.73
N ASP A 456 31.16 -3.50 -10.51
CA ASP A 456 32.35 -3.15 -11.28
C ASP A 456 32.59 -4.09 -12.49
N GLY A 457 31.70 -5.05 -12.70
CA GLY A 457 31.77 -6.05 -13.76
C GLY A 457 32.55 -7.32 -13.38
N GLN A 458 33.08 -7.43 -12.16
CA GLN A 458 33.77 -8.64 -11.73
C GLN A 458 32.78 -9.79 -11.55
N GLU A 459 33.01 -10.92 -12.23
CA GLU A 459 32.19 -12.11 -12.07
C GLU A 459 32.75 -13.04 -11.00
N VAL A 460 31.85 -13.57 -10.16
CA VAL A 460 32.13 -14.59 -9.16
C VAL A 460 31.21 -15.77 -9.44
N SER A 461 31.79 -16.96 -9.59
CA SER A 461 31.04 -18.20 -9.79
C SER A 461 31.31 -19.16 -8.63
N GLU A 462 30.24 -19.56 -7.95
CA GLU A 462 30.31 -20.46 -6.80
C GLU A 462 29.38 -21.66 -6.99
N ALA A 463 29.75 -22.77 -6.36
CA ALA A 463 28.93 -23.98 -6.34
C ALA A 463 28.70 -24.46 -4.91
N ALA A 464 27.47 -24.88 -4.62
CA ALA A 464 27.10 -25.40 -3.32
C ALA A 464 26.12 -26.57 -3.43
N MET A 465 26.18 -27.43 -2.41
CA MET A 465 25.16 -28.43 -2.16
C MET A 465 24.20 -27.89 -1.10
N GLY A 466 22.93 -28.29 -1.21
CA GLY A 466 21.90 -27.95 -0.24
C GLY A 466 21.01 -29.14 0.08
N SER A 467 20.15 -28.96 1.07
CA SER A 467 19.05 -29.88 1.40
C SER A 467 17.99 -29.96 0.29
N GLY A 468 17.87 -28.89 -0.52
CA GLY A 468 16.99 -28.77 -1.68
C GLY A 468 17.65 -27.92 -2.78
N PRO A 469 17.06 -27.85 -3.99
CA PRO A 469 17.59 -27.02 -5.07
C PRO A 469 17.65 -25.53 -4.69
N ILE A 470 16.64 -25.03 -4.00
CA ILE A 470 16.58 -23.63 -3.52
C ILE A 470 17.68 -23.35 -2.48
N ASP A 471 17.82 -24.24 -1.49
CA ASP A 471 18.87 -24.14 -0.48
C ASP A 471 20.27 -24.16 -1.11
N ALA A 472 20.50 -25.03 -2.11
CA ALA A 472 21.76 -25.08 -2.84
C ALA A 472 22.07 -23.75 -3.56
N ILE A 473 21.06 -23.14 -4.20
CA ILE A 473 21.18 -21.81 -4.82
C ILE A 473 21.57 -20.77 -3.78
N TYR A 474 20.88 -20.73 -2.64
CA TYR A 474 21.10 -19.70 -1.62
C TYR A 474 22.46 -19.84 -0.95
N VAL A 475 22.92 -21.06 -0.69
CA VAL A 475 24.29 -21.29 -0.18
C VAL A 475 25.34 -20.85 -1.22
N ALA A 476 25.13 -21.14 -2.51
CA ALA A 476 26.04 -20.68 -3.56
C ALA A 476 26.06 -19.14 -3.65
N ILE A 477 24.91 -18.48 -3.56
CA ILE A 477 24.82 -17.01 -3.52
C ILE A 477 25.54 -16.45 -2.30
N LYS A 478 25.30 -16.98 -1.09
CA LYS A 478 25.98 -16.52 0.14
C LYS A 478 27.50 -16.54 0.00
N ARG A 479 28.05 -17.62 -0.56
CA ARG A 479 29.47 -17.76 -0.84
C ARG A 479 29.96 -16.75 -1.87
N ALA A 480 29.22 -16.62 -2.98
CA ALA A 480 29.58 -15.69 -4.06
C ALA A 480 29.60 -14.23 -3.58
N THR A 481 28.67 -13.85 -2.70
CA THR A 481 28.58 -12.49 -2.16
C THR A 481 29.44 -12.28 -0.91
N GLY A 482 30.03 -13.34 -0.34
CA GLY A 482 30.75 -13.30 0.94
C GLY A 482 29.86 -12.99 2.15
N MET A 483 28.55 -13.23 2.04
CA MET A 483 27.58 -12.95 3.11
C MET A 483 27.10 -14.25 3.75
N ASP A 484 27.89 -14.78 4.67
CA ASP A 484 27.61 -16.08 5.28
C ASP A 484 26.53 -16.02 6.37
N ARG A 485 26.35 -14.85 6.99
CA ARG A 485 25.44 -14.59 8.12
C ARG A 485 24.05 -14.14 7.66
N ILE A 486 23.45 -14.86 6.71
CA ILE A 486 22.09 -14.59 6.24
C ILE A 486 21.17 -15.74 6.64
N LYS A 487 20.12 -15.40 7.37
CA LYS A 487 19.02 -16.29 7.69
C LYS A 487 17.84 -16.02 6.76
N LEU A 488 17.38 -17.07 6.10
CA LEU A 488 16.09 -17.07 5.40
C LEU A 488 14.97 -17.19 6.44
N ASN A 489 14.12 -16.18 6.53
CA ASN A 489 12.96 -16.17 7.42
C ASN A 489 11.72 -16.72 6.73
N ASP A 490 11.51 -16.36 5.47
CA ASP A 490 10.32 -16.71 4.71
C ASP A 490 10.64 -16.90 3.22
N PHE A 491 9.92 -17.81 2.59
CA PHE A 491 10.01 -18.13 1.17
C PHE A 491 8.60 -18.47 0.68
N SER A 492 8.07 -17.63 -0.22
CA SER A 492 6.80 -17.86 -0.90
C SER A 492 7.02 -17.97 -2.40
N VAL A 493 6.28 -18.87 -3.04
CA VAL A 493 6.22 -19.00 -4.50
C VAL A 493 4.76 -18.99 -4.90
N ASP A 494 4.41 -18.04 -5.75
CA ASP A 494 3.06 -17.83 -6.24
C ASP A 494 3.07 -17.84 -7.77
N SER A 495 2.02 -18.35 -8.40
CA SER A 495 1.84 -18.23 -9.85
C SER A 495 1.16 -16.90 -10.17
N VAL A 496 1.76 -16.09 -11.02
CA VAL A 496 1.17 -14.80 -11.43
C VAL A 496 -0.07 -14.98 -12.30
N THR A 497 -0.11 -16.07 -13.08
CA THR A 497 -1.18 -16.38 -14.02
C THR A 497 -1.43 -17.88 -14.08
N ASP A 498 -2.50 -18.28 -14.76
CA ASP A 498 -2.82 -19.70 -14.97
C ASP A 498 -2.04 -20.30 -16.14
N GLY A 499 -1.85 -21.63 -16.08
CA GLY A 499 -1.34 -22.45 -17.18
C GLY A 499 0.09 -22.95 -16.98
N THR A 500 0.51 -23.88 -17.85
CA THR A 500 1.81 -24.58 -17.73
C THR A 500 3.04 -23.67 -17.87
N TYR A 501 2.86 -22.50 -18.49
CA TYR A 501 3.92 -21.51 -18.73
C TYR A 501 3.64 -20.21 -17.95
N ALA A 502 2.97 -20.34 -16.81
CA ALA A 502 2.76 -19.23 -15.89
C ALA A 502 4.10 -18.71 -15.38
N LEU A 503 4.20 -17.39 -15.22
CA LEU A 503 5.30 -16.78 -14.51
C LEU A 503 5.21 -17.20 -13.03
N GLY A 504 6.29 -17.75 -12.48
CA GLY A 504 6.46 -17.93 -11.05
C GLY A 504 7.02 -16.66 -10.43
N GLU A 505 6.31 -16.10 -9.47
CA GLU A 505 6.77 -15.02 -8.61
C GLU A 505 7.28 -15.63 -7.31
N VAL A 506 8.50 -15.26 -6.92
CA VAL A 506 9.12 -15.73 -5.69
C VAL A 506 9.41 -14.53 -4.81
N THR A 507 8.92 -14.60 -3.57
CA THR A 507 9.18 -13.62 -2.52
C THR A 507 10.03 -14.27 -1.45
N VAL A 508 11.15 -13.64 -1.11
CA VAL A 508 12.02 -14.11 -0.03
C VAL A 508 12.20 -13.03 1.01
N ARG A 509 12.25 -13.45 2.27
CA ARG A 509 12.50 -12.58 3.41
C ARG A 509 13.74 -13.07 4.13
N VAL A 510 14.73 -12.20 4.24
CA VAL A 510 16.01 -12.52 4.89
C VAL A 510 16.29 -11.55 6.03
N GLN A 511 17.06 -12.02 7.02
CA GLN A 511 17.63 -11.18 8.05
C GLN A 511 19.12 -11.50 8.20
N GLU A 512 19.88 -10.51 8.68
CA GLU A 512 21.26 -10.74 9.10
C GLU A 512 21.29 -11.49 10.44
N GLU A 513 22.12 -12.52 10.56
CA GLU A 513 22.40 -13.20 11.82
C GLU A 513 23.49 -12.44 12.59
N LYS A 514 23.12 -11.82 13.71
CA LYS A 514 24.06 -11.19 14.66
C LYS A 514 24.28 -12.10 15.88
N GLU A 515 25.52 -12.24 16.33
CA GLU A 515 25.86 -12.92 17.59
C GLU A 515 25.37 -12.08 18.79
N GLU A 516 24.95 -12.73 19.89
CA GLU A 516 24.34 -12.04 21.05
C GLU A 516 25.25 -10.96 21.67
N GLU A 517 26.57 -11.07 21.50
CA GLU A 517 27.58 -10.16 22.04
C GLU A 517 27.84 -8.91 21.17
N GLU A 518 27.39 -8.89 19.90
CA GLU A 518 27.58 -7.76 18.96
C GLU A 518 26.42 -6.74 18.97
N LYS A 519 25.38 -6.96 19.80
CA LYS A 519 24.24 -6.03 19.92
C LYS A 519 24.63 -4.81 20.76
N THR A 520 24.91 -3.69 20.11
CA THR A 520 25.10 -2.39 20.78
C THR A 520 23.83 -1.96 21.52
N GLU A 521 23.95 -1.17 22.60
CA GLU A 521 22.79 -0.67 23.35
C GLU A 521 21.83 0.18 22.48
N ASP A 522 22.35 0.82 21.42
CA ASP A 522 21.58 1.62 20.46
C ASP A 522 20.87 0.79 19.38
N GLU A 523 21.33 -0.44 19.09
CA GLU A 523 20.70 -1.33 18.10
C GLU A 523 19.62 -2.25 18.71
N LYS A 524 19.45 -2.21 20.04
CA LYS A 524 18.28 -2.80 20.69
C LYS A 524 17.06 -1.93 20.37
N HIS A 525 16.48 -2.12 19.19
CA HIS A 525 15.13 -1.65 18.88
C HIS A 525 14.15 -2.49 19.70
N VAL A 526 14.13 -2.23 21.01
CA VAL A 526 13.18 -2.81 21.94
C VAL A 526 11.84 -2.22 21.57
N ASN A 527 10.91 -3.05 21.11
CA ASN A 527 9.52 -2.65 21.09
C ASN A 527 9.13 -2.28 22.54
N ALA A 528 8.94 -0.98 22.80
CA ALA A 528 8.73 -0.45 24.14
C ALA A 528 7.44 -0.98 24.81
N GLN A 529 6.54 -1.62 24.05
CA GLN A 529 5.29 -2.22 24.53
C GLN A 529 5.34 -3.74 24.72
N THR A 530 6.21 -4.46 24.00
CA THR A 530 6.24 -5.94 24.06
C THR A 530 7.55 -6.54 24.57
N GLY A 531 8.62 -5.73 24.67
CA GLY A 531 9.95 -6.19 25.08
C GLY A 531 10.64 -7.11 24.06
N VAL A 532 10.04 -7.34 22.89
CA VAL A 532 10.60 -8.19 21.83
C VAL A 532 11.52 -7.36 20.93
N THR A 533 12.75 -7.82 20.77
CA THR A 533 13.68 -7.31 19.75
C THR A 533 13.37 -8.00 18.43
N ARG A 534 13.11 -7.24 17.36
CA ARG A 534 13.01 -7.79 15.99
C ARG A 534 14.16 -7.24 15.17
N ASP A 535 14.97 -8.15 14.62
CA ASP A 535 16.04 -7.80 13.69
C ASP A 535 15.42 -7.29 12.38
N ARG A 536 16.11 -6.36 11.72
CA ARG A 536 15.65 -5.79 10.45
C ARG A 536 15.60 -6.88 9.38
N GLN A 537 14.45 -6.99 8.72
CA GLN A 537 14.23 -7.95 7.64
C GLN A 537 14.23 -7.24 6.29
N PHE A 538 14.74 -7.93 5.28
CA PHE A 538 14.85 -7.48 3.90
C PHE A 538 14.06 -8.41 3.00
N VAL A 539 13.29 -7.84 2.07
CA VAL A 539 12.48 -8.60 1.11
C VAL A 539 13.13 -8.54 -0.26
N GLY A 540 13.18 -9.66 -0.96
CA GLY A 540 13.50 -9.67 -2.38
C GLY A 540 12.43 -10.40 -3.18
N HIS A 541 12.24 -9.94 -4.40
CA HIS A 541 11.28 -10.48 -5.35
C HIS A 541 12.01 -10.92 -6.60
N GLY A 542 11.51 -11.97 -7.24
CA GLY A 542 12.00 -12.42 -8.53
C GLY A 542 10.88 -13.05 -9.33
N ALA A 543 10.81 -12.74 -10.62
CA ALA A 543 9.76 -13.23 -11.48
C ALA A 543 10.34 -13.92 -12.73
N ASN A 544 10.02 -15.20 -12.94
CA ASN A 544 10.52 -15.96 -14.07
C ASN A 544 9.61 -17.16 -14.40
N THR A 545 9.63 -17.65 -15.64
CA THR A 545 8.94 -18.89 -16.01
C THR A 545 9.57 -20.13 -15.34
N ASP A 546 10.85 -20.05 -14.97
CA ASP A 546 11.54 -21.02 -14.11
C ASP A 546 11.61 -20.52 -12.66
N ILE A 547 10.91 -21.21 -11.76
CA ILE A 547 10.88 -20.89 -10.32
C ILE A 547 12.26 -20.92 -9.64
N LEU A 548 13.23 -21.68 -10.17
CA LEU A 548 14.59 -21.71 -9.64
C LEU A 548 15.34 -20.42 -9.97
N VAL A 549 15.15 -19.91 -11.18
CA VAL A 549 15.70 -18.61 -11.61
C VAL A 549 15.03 -17.49 -10.82
N ALA A 550 13.69 -17.51 -10.72
CA ALA A 550 12.94 -16.55 -9.91
C ALA A 550 13.42 -16.54 -8.45
N SER A 551 13.66 -17.72 -7.87
CA SER A 551 14.18 -17.86 -6.50
C SER A 551 15.58 -17.28 -6.33
N ALA A 552 16.47 -17.53 -7.30
CA ALA A 552 17.82 -16.97 -7.28
C ALA A 552 17.78 -15.43 -7.37
N THR A 553 16.98 -14.90 -8.29
CA THR A 553 16.77 -13.45 -8.46
C THR A 553 16.23 -12.81 -7.19
N ALA A 554 15.18 -13.40 -6.59
CA ALA A 554 14.59 -12.91 -5.35
C ALA A 554 15.62 -12.83 -4.22
N TYR A 555 16.45 -13.86 -4.06
CA TYR A 555 17.48 -13.88 -3.03
C TYR A 555 18.60 -12.87 -3.26
N VAL A 556 19.09 -12.73 -4.51
CA VAL A 556 20.05 -11.67 -4.86
C VAL A 556 19.47 -10.28 -4.58
N ASN A 557 18.19 -10.05 -4.90
CA ASN A 557 17.53 -8.79 -4.62
C ASN A 557 17.42 -8.50 -3.12
N ALA A 558 17.09 -9.51 -2.30
CA ALA A 558 17.06 -9.37 -0.84
C ALA A 558 18.46 -9.06 -0.26
N VAL A 559 19.50 -9.75 -0.77
CA VAL A 559 20.91 -9.51 -0.41
C VAL A 559 21.33 -8.08 -0.75
N ASN A 560 21.04 -7.61 -1.97
CA ASN A 560 21.39 -6.26 -2.39
C ASN A 560 20.69 -5.19 -1.52
N ARG A 561 19.42 -5.41 -1.12
CA ARG A 561 18.73 -4.48 -0.19
C ARG A 561 19.39 -4.43 1.18
N MET A 562 19.84 -5.58 1.68
CA MET A 562 20.59 -5.66 2.93
C MET A 562 21.94 -4.95 2.82
N MET A 563 22.71 -5.18 1.74
CA MET A 563 23.99 -4.49 1.50
C MET A 563 23.82 -2.98 1.34
N ALA A 564 22.78 -2.52 0.62
CA ALA A 564 22.47 -1.10 0.49
C ALA A 564 22.16 -0.45 1.85
N SER A 565 21.46 -1.17 2.73
CA SER A 565 21.19 -0.71 4.10
C SER A 565 22.47 -0.61 4.93
N GLN A 566 23.38 -1.59 4.84
CA GLN A 566 24.66 -1.58 5.57
C GLN A 566 25.58 -0.45 5.06
N ALA A 567 25.66 -0.25 3.74
CA ALA A 567 26.46 0.81 3.14
C ALA A 567 26.00 2.22 3.59
N ARG A 568 24.68 2.42 3.72
CA ARG A 568 24.11 3.68 4.25
C ARG A 568 24.46 3.89 5.71
N ALA A 569 24.34 2.87 6.56
CA ALA A 569 24.70 2.96 7.97
C ALA A 569 26.18 3.34 8.18
N VAL A 570 27.08 2.80 7.35
CA VAL A 570 28.52 3.14 7.37
C VAL A 570 28.77 4.58 6.89
N ALA A 571 28.01 5.06 5.90
CA ALA A 571 28.11 6.43 5.42
C ALA A 571 27.63 7.44 6.48
N ASP A 572 26.50 7.16 7.14
CA ASP A 572 25.94 8.00 8.19
C ASP A 572 26.89 8.09 9.40
N ALA A 573 27.48 6.97 9.82
CA ALA A 573 28.47 6.93 10.91
C ALA A 573 29.77 7.71 10.61
N ARG A 574 30.09 7.95 9.33
CA ARG A 574 31.25 8.77 8.90
C ARG A 574 30.95 10.26 8.78
N VAL A 575 29.67 10.64 8.76
CA VAL A 575 29.23 12.05 8.73
C VAL A 575 29.10 12.59 10.16
N ASP A 576 28.82 11.72 11.13
CA ASP A 576 28.70 12.06 12.56
C ASP A 576 30.04 12.01 13.33
N ALA A 577 31.14 11.58 12.68
CA ALA A 577 32.51 11.52 13.23
C ALA A 577 33.40 12.60 12.59
#